data_AF-A0A8S0UI34-F1
#
_entry.id   AF-A0A8S0UI34-F1
#
_cell.length_a   1.000
_cell.length_b   1.000
_cell.length_c   1.000
_cell.angle_alpha   90.00
_cell.angle_beta   90.00
_cell.angle_gamma   90.00
#
_symmetry.space_group_name_H-M   'P 1'
#
loop_
_entity.id
_entity.type
_entity.pdbx_description
1 polymer ?
#
loop_
_entity_poly.entity_id
_entity_poly.type
_entity_poly.pdbx_seq_one_letter_code
_entity_poly.pdbx_strand_id
1 'polypeptide(L)'
;MDVLRAAMLGFPSRAAAYGCLYRLYGIICGVRSVFWGWLDWWPSSAPIGIGSWVVDGALKEEKYAARRAILPLLQAEEDERFVKEWKKYLEEEARIMKDVPGWKVGENVYNSGRWMPPATGELRPDVW
;
A
#
# COMPACT_ATOMS: atom_id res chain seq x y z
N MET A 1 -31.12 -17.77 -9.38
CA MET A 1 -31.56 -16.36 -9.28
C MET A 1 -32.18 -16.21 -7.90
N ASP A 2 -31.37 -16.37 -6.85
CA ASP A 2 -31.88 -16.70 -5.51
C ASP A 2 -31.20 -15.90 -4.39
N VAL A 3 -30.67 -14.71 -4.71
CA VAL A 3 -30.06 -13.83 -3.69
C VAL A 3 -30.59 -12.38 -3.77
N LEU A 4 -31.44 -12.06 -4.75
CA LEU A 4 -31.90 -10.69 -5.04
C LEU A 4 -33.34 -10.38 -4.60
N ARG A 5 -33.97 -11.20 -3.74
CA ARG A 5 -35.33 -10.93 -3.25
C ARG A 5 -35.50 -10.83 -1.73
N ALA A 6 -34.44 -11.00 -0.95
CA ALA A 6 -34.51 -10.94 0.52
C ALA A 6 -34.13 -9.57 1.12
N ALA A 7 -33.74 -8.58 0.32
CA ALA A 7 -33.23 -7.29 0.82
C ALA A 7 -34.21 -6.11 0.72
N MET A 8 -35.52 -6.34 0.52
CA MET A 8 -36.50 -5.26 0.33
C MET A 8 -37.64 -5.19 1.35
N LEU A 9 -37.63 -5.97 2.43
CA LEU A 9 -38.66 -5.88 3.47
C LEU A 9 -38.01 -5.93 4.86
N GLY A 10 -37.76 -4.77 5.47
CA GLY A 10 -37.38 -4.71 6.88
C GLY A 10 -36.33 -3.67 7.28
N PHE A 11 -36.29 -2.49 6.65
CA PHE A 11 -35.67 -1.33 7.30
C PHE A 11 -36.79 -0.46 7.89
N PRO A 12 -37.04 -0.51 9.21
CA PRO A 12 -37.85 0.52 9.83
C PRO A 12 -37.13 1.85 9.64
N SER A 13 -37.81 2.77 8.96
CA SER A 13 -37.39 4.16 8.77
C SER A 13 -36.89 4.73 10.11
N ARG A 14 -35.60 5.06 10.16
CA ARG A 14 -34.93 5.68 11.31
C ARG A 14 -35.63 6.95 11.82
N ALA A 15 -36.52 7.58 11.06
CA ALA A 15 -37.26 8.77 11.44
C ALA A 15 -38.21 8.59 12.66
N ALA A 16 -38.73 7.38 12.91
CA ALA A 16 -39.73 7.18 13.98
C ALA A 16 -39.12 7.13 15.39
N ALA A 17 -37.85 6.75 15.53
CA ALA A 17 -37.19 6.66 16.84
C ALA A 17 -36.76 8.03 17.40
N TYR A 18 -36.54 9.03 16.53
CA TYR A 18 -36.08 10.35 16.95
C TYR A 18 -37.20 11.30 17.39
N GLY A 19 -38.47 11.01 17.04
CA GLY A 19 -39.60 11.88 17.42
C GLY A 19 -40.09 11.71 18.86
N CYS A 20 -39.93 10.53 19.46
CA CYS A 20 -40.54 10.22 20.76
C CYS A 20 -39.69 10.67 21.96
N LEU A 21 -38.37 10.81 21.80
CA LEU A 21 -37.46 11.28 22.86
C LEU A 21 -37.47 12.81 23.03
N TYR A 22 -37.85 13.57 21.99
CA TYR A 22 -37.83 15.03 22.04
C TYR A 22 -39.00 15.67 22.79
N ARG A 23 -40.11 14.95 22.97
CA ARG A 23 -41.30 15.54 23.61
C ARG A 23 -41.29 15.50 25.13
N LEU A 24 -40.43 14.68 25.73
CA LEU A 24 -40.26 14.59 27.19
C LEU A 24 -39.08 15.43 27.72
N TYR A 25 -38.15 15.85 26.86
CA TYR A 25 -37.01 16.69 27.26
C TYR A 25 -37.29 18.21 27.23
N GLY A 26 -38.52 18.62 26.93
CA GLY A 26 -38.90 20.03 26.76
C GLY A 26 -39.33 20.79 28.02
N ILE A 27 -39.39 20.15 29.20
CA ILE A 27 -39.94 20.80 30.42
C ILE A 27 -38.88 21.05 31.51
N ILE A 28 -37.67 20.47 31.44
CA ILE A 28 -36.71 20.51 32.56
C ILE A 28 -35.45 21.38 32.36
N CYS A 29 -35.03 21.74 31.15
CA CYS A 29 -33.73 22.44 30.99
C CYS A 29 -33.85 23.92 30.63
N GLY A 30 -34.07 24.75 31.65
CA GLY A 30 -33.72 26.17 31.66
C GLY A 30 -32.21 26.42 31.85
N VAL A 31 -31.35 25.71 31.11
CA VAL A 31 -29.90 25.98 31.07
C VAL A 31 -29.44 25.91 29.61
N ARG A 32 -29.30 27.11 29.04
CA ARG A 32 -28.81 27.39 27.70
C ARG A 32 -27.29 27.18 27.69
N SER A 33 -26.76 26.48 26.66
CA SER A 33 -25.66 27.00 25.80
C SER A 33 -24.48 26.09 25.38
N VAL A 34 -24.39 24.77 25.64
CA VAL A 34 -23.15 24.06 25.22
C VAL A 34 -23.32 22.73 24.49
N PHE A 35 -24.44 22.02 24.63
CA PHE A 35 -24.52 20.66 24.09
C PHE A 35 -25.01 20.55 22.63
N TRP A 36 -25.50 21.65 22.05
CA TRP A 36 -26.15 21.68 20.74
C TRP A 36 -25.30 22.29 19.60
N GLY A 37 -24.12 22.82 19.91
CA GLY A 37 -23.22 23.34 18.87
C GLY A 37 -22.47 22.26 18.08
N TRP A 38 -22.41 21.03 18.60
CA TRP A 38 -21.58 19.96 18.04
C TRP A 38 -22.31 19.09 17.01
N LEU A 39 -23.64 18.96 17.11
CA LEU A 39 -24.44 18.13 16.20
C LEU A 39 -24.87 18.86 14.90
N ASP A 40 -24.92 20.19 14.91
CA ASP A 40 -25.35 20.98 13.75
C ASP A 40 -24.22 21.24 12.72
N TRP A 41 -22.95 20.94 13.06
CA TRP A 41 -21.79 21.11 12.19
C TRP A 41 -21.18 19.79 11.66
N TRP A 42 -21.89 18.67 11.81
CA TRP A 42 -21.41 17.36 11.33
C TRP A 42 -21.97 16.93 9.95
N PRO A 43 -23.18 17.33 9.50
CA PRO A 43 -23.71 16.80 8.23
C PRO A 43 -23.20 17.44 6.94
N SER A 44 -22.52 18.61 6.97
CA SER A 44 -22.22 19.39 5.77
C SER A 44 -20.94 19.01 5.01
N SER A 45 -20.10 18.11 5.55
CA SER A 45 -18.79 17.76 4.97
C SER A 45 -18.74 16.40 4.25
N ALA A 46 -19.83 15.63 4.23
CA ALA A 46 -19.78 14.19 3.94
C ALA A 46 -20.07 13.66 2.51
N PRO A 47 -20.35 14.43 1.43
CA PRO A 47 -20.61 13.79 0.13
C PRO A 47 -19.34 13.45 -0.68
N ILE A 48 -18.18 14.00 -0.36
CA ILE A 48 -16.94 13.83 -1.16
C ILE A 48 -16.22 12.52 -0.82
N GLY A 49 -16.40 12.03 0.42
CA GLY A 49 -15.62 10.94 1.00
C GLY A 49 -16.10 9.52 0.74
N ILE A 50 -17.11 9.27 -0.09
CA ILE A 50 -17.53 7.88 -0.43
C ILE A 50 -17.32 7.60 -1.92
N GLY A 51 -17.58 8.59 -2.79
CA GLY A 51 -17.36 8.47 -4.23
C GLY A 51 -15.88 8.42 -4.63
N SER A 52 -15.03 9.27 -4.03
CA SER A 52 -13.59 9.29 -4.32
C SER A 52 -12.92 7.98 -3.90
N TRP A 53 -13.26 7.38 -2.75
CA TRP A 53 -12.58 6.17 -2.27
C TRP A 53 -12.85 4.93 -3.13
N VAL A 54 -14.06 4.80 -3.68
CA VAL A 54 -14.41 3.67 -4.57
C VAL A 54 -13.80 3.87 -5.96
N VAL A 55 -13.91 5.06 -6.55
CA VAL A 55 -13.38 5.35 -7.89
C VAL A 55 -11.85 5.42 -7.89
N ASP A 56 -11.24 6.11 -6.93
CA ASP A 56 -9.78 6.19 -6.79
C ASP A 56 -9.19 4.83 -6.40
N GLY A 57 -9.92 4.01 -5.64
CA GLY A 57 -9.54 2.64 -5.34
C GLY A 57 -9.45 1.79 -6.61
N ALA A 58 -10.50 1.78 -7.42
CA ALA A 58 -10.54 1.05 -8.69
C ALA A 58 -9.44 1.53 -9.66
N LEU A 59 -9.27 2.85 -9.82
CA LEU A 59 -8.21 3.40 -10.68
C LEU A 59 -6.79 3.10 -10.18
N LYS A 60 -6.58 3.03 -8.86
CA LYS A 60 -5.29 2.61 -8.29
C LYS A 60 -5.04 1.13 -8.56
N GLU A 61 -6.06 0.29 -8.46
CA GLU A 61 -5.95 -1.14 -8.72
C GLU A 61 -5.63 -1.44 -10.18
N GLU A 62 -6.26 -0.74 -11.13
CA GLU A 62 -5.91 -0.81 -12.56
C GLU A 62 -4.45 -0.42 -12.81
N LYS A 63 -3.96 0.65 -12.15
CA LYS A 63 -2.54 1.05 -12.23
C LYS A 63 -1.61 -0.03 -11.67
N TYR A 64 -1.95 -0.66 -10.55
CA TYR A 64 -1.15 -1.75 -9.98
C TYR A 64 -1.21 -3.02 -10.82
N ALA A 65 -2.34 -3.32 -11.46
CA ALA A 65 -2.48 -4.42 -12.41
C ALA A 65 -1.58 -4.21 -13.63
N ALA A 66 -1.60 -3.01 -14.22
CA ALA A 66 -0.74 -2.65 -15.35
C ALA A 66 0.75 -2.74 -14.99
N ARG A 67 1.15 -2.26 -13.80
CA ARG A 67 2.53 -2.42 -13.32
C ARG A 67 2.91 -3.90 -13.18
N ARG A 68 2.10 -4.70 -12.50
CA ARG A 68 2.35 -6.15 -12.30
C ARG A 68 2.51 -6.92 -13.60
N ALA A 69 1.77 -6.54 -14.64
CA ALA A 69 1.91 -7.16 -15.96
C ALA A 69 3.28 -6.92 -16.60
N ILE A 70 3.88 -5.75 -16.37
CA ILE A 70 5.15 -5.34 -16.99
C ILE A 70 6.36 -5.69 -16.12
N LEU A 71 6.19 -5.82 -14.79
CA LEU A 71 7.27 -6.12 -13.84
C LEU A 71 8.19 -7.27 -14.26
N PRO A 72 7.71 -8.42 -14.78
CA PRO A 72 8.60 -9.51 -15.18
C PRO A 72 9.57 -9.15 -16.30
N LEU A 73 9.17 -8.26 -17.22
CA LEU A 73 10.04 -7.81 -18.31
C LEU A 73 11.13 -6.88 -17.78
N LEU A 74 10.75 -5.90 -16.96
CA LEU A 74 11.70 -4.98 -16.33
C LEU A 74 12.69 -5.71 -15.43
N GLN A 75 12.22 -6.74 -14.71
CA GLN A 75 13.09 -7.57 -13.87
C GLN A 75 14.11 -8.35 -14.71
N ALA A 76 13.69 -8.92 -15.85
CA ALA A 76 14.60 -9.63 -16.74
C ALA A 76 15.68 -8.70 -17.33
N GLU A 77 15.32 -7.49 -17.75
CA GLU A 77 16.27 -6.49 -18.24
C GLU A 77 17.30 -6.10 -17.17
N GLU A 78 16.84 -5.90 -15.92
CA GLU A 78 17.70 -5.59 -14.79
C GLU A 78 18.63 -6.76 -14.42
N ASP A 79 18.12 -7.99 -14.44
CA ASP A 79 18.88 -9.20 -14.17
C ASP A 79 19.97 -9.42 -15.24
N GLU A 80 19.69 -9.17 -16.51
CA GLU A 80 20.68 -9.24 -17.58
C GLU A 80 21.84 -8.28 -17.37
N ARG A 81 21.52 -7.03 -17.02
CA ARG A 81 22.50 -6.00 -16.69
C ARG A 81 23.33 -6.46 -15.49
N PHE A 82 22.68 -6.79 -14.37
CA PHE A 82 23.37 -7.27 -13.17
C PHE A 82 24.37 -8.39 -13.44
N VAL A 83 24.01 -9.39 -14.25
CA VAL A 83 24.92 -10.49 -14.62
C VAL A 83 26.11 -10.03 -15.46
N LYS A 84 25.92 -9.06 -16.37
CA LYS A 84 27.01 -8.49 -17.19
C LYS A 84 28.01 -7.74 -16.31
N GLU A 85 27.52 -6.89 -15.42
CA GLU A 85 28.39 -6.18 -14.48
C GLU A 85 29.08 -7.15 -13.52
N TRP A 86 28.35 -8.10 -12.94
CA TRP A 86 28.90 -9.10 -12.01
C TRP A 86 30.08 -9.87 -12.60
N LYS A 87 30.01 -10.26 -13.88
CA LYS A 87 31.13 -10.89 -14.59
C LYS A 87 32.37 -10.01 -14.65
N LYS A 88 32.21 -8.71 -14.92
CA LYS A 88 33.32 -7.75 -14.91
C LYS A 88 33.95 -7.68 -13.52
N TYR A 89 33.16 -7.58 -12.45
CA TYR A 89 33.68 -7.58 -11.09
C TYR A 89 34.50 -8.84 -10.76
N LEU A 90 34.03 -10.02 -11.16
CA LEU A 90 34.76 -11.28 -10.95
C LEU A 90 36.09 -11.32 -11.73
N GLU A 91 36.11 -10.80 -12.97
CA GLU A 91 37.34 -10.68 -13.76
C GLU A 91 38.32 -9.69 -13.13
N GLU A 92 37.83 -8.56 -12.61
CA GLU A 92 38.65 -7.58 -11.91
C GLU A 92 39.19 -8.11 -10.58
N GLU A 93 38.36 -8.81 -9.81
CA GLU A 93 38.74 -9.50 -8.57
C GLU A 93 39.85 -10.51 -8.86
N ALA A 94 39.71 -11.35 -9.89
CA ALA A 94 40.73 -12.32 -10.28
C ALA A 94 42.05 -11.66 -10.67
N ARG A 95 41.99 -10.52 -11.37
CA ARG A 95 43.18 -9.75 -11.78
C ARG A 95 43.91 -9.15 -10.57
N ILE A 96 43.17 -8.62 -9.60
CA ILE A 96 43.73 -7.94 -8.42
C ILE A 96 44.23 -8.96 -7.39
N MET A 97 43.50 -10.05 -7.18
CA MET A 97 43.75 -11.04 -6.11
C MET A 97 44.65 -12.21 -6.52
N LYS A 98 45.26 -12.15 -7.70
CA LYS A 98 46.15 -13.21 -8.23
C LYS A 98 47.33 -13.57 -7.32
N ASP A 99 47.82 -12.60 -6.53
CA ASP A 99 49.06 -12.74 -5.74
C ASP A 99 48.81 -13.08 -4.27
N VAL A 100 47.54 -13.20 -3.83
CA VAL A 100 47.18 -13.44 -2.42
C VAL A 100 46.92 -14.93 -2.18
N PRO A 101 47.71 -15.61 -1.32
CA PRO A 101 47.52 -17.03 -1.05
C PRO A 101 46.24 -17.28 -0.25
N GLY A 102 45.46 -18.28 -0.68
CA GLY A 102 44.23 -18.70 0.00
C GLY A 102 42.95 -17.95 -0.42
N TRP A 103 43.06 -16.98 -1.33
CA TRP A 103 41.89 -16.29 -1.90
C TRP A 103 41.22 -17.15 -2.99
N LYS A 104 39.88 -17.25 -2.94
CA LYS A 104 39.08 -17.89 -3.99
C LYS A 104 38.16 -16.86 -4.60
N VAL A 105 38.33 -16.62 -5.90
CA VAL A 105 37.50 -15.68 -6.65
C VAL A 105 36.04 -16.12 -6.65
N GLY A 106 35.13 -15.21 -6.33
CA GLY A 106 33.69 -15.48 -6.33
C GLY A 106 33.19 -16.40 -5.21
N GLU A 107 33.97 -16.59 -4.14
CA GLU A 107 33.50 -17.29 -2.94
C GLU A 107 32.39 -16.48 -2.25
N ASN A 108 31.27 -17.13 -1.95
CA ASN A 108 30.16 -16.46 -1.27
C ASN A 108 30.54 -16.17 0.18
N VAL A 109 30.40 -14.90 0.59
CA VAL A 109 30.61 -14.47 1.99
C VAL A 109 29.62 -15.15 2.94
N TYR A 110 28.43 -15.51 2.45
CA TYR A 110 27.38 -16.11 3.26
C TYR A 110 27.37 -17.64 3.17
N ASN A 111 27.30 -18.30 4.32
CA ASN A 111 27.36 -19.76 4.45
C ASN A 111 26.02 -20.47 4.19
N SER A 112 24.96 -19.73 3.88
CA SER A 112 23.58 -20.25 3.79
C SER A 112 23.25 -20.93 2.46
N GLY A 113 24.17 -20.91 1.47
CA GLY A 113 23.93 -21.41 0.12
C GLY A 113 22.87 -20.63 -0.67
N ARG A 114 22.26 -19.60 -0.06
CA ARG A 114 21.30 -18.69 -0.68
C ARG A 114 22.05 -17.54 -1.34
N TRP A 115 21.61 -17.18 -2.54
CA TRP A 115 22.05 -15.95 -3.18
C TRP A 115 21.48 -14.74 -2.42
N MET A 116 22.36 -13.82 -2.05
CA MET A 116 22.00 -12.54 -1.46
C MET A 116 22.45 -11.42 -2.40
N PRO A 117 21.67 -10.34 -2.53
CA PRO A 117 22.13 -9.18 -3.27
C PRO A 117 23.40 -8.63 -2.61
N PRO A 118 24.33 -8.10 -3.41
CA PRO A 118 25.55 -7.50 -2.88
C PRO A 118 25.17 -6.31 -1.99
N ALA A 119 25.81 -6.21 -0.82
CA ALA A 119 25.49 -5.19 0.18
C ALA A 119 25.90 -3.78 -0.29
N THR A 120 26.85 -3.69 -1.22
CA THR A 120 27.42 -2.42 -1.66
C THR A 120 26.80 -1.98 -2.99
N GLY A 121 26.46 -0.69 -3.09
CA GLY A 121 25.99 -0.04 -4.31
C GLY A 121 27.05 0.14 -5.40
N GLU A 122 28.22 -0.49 -5.27
CA GLU A 122 29.33 -0.37 -6.23
C GLU A 122 28.92 -0.76 -7.66
N LEU A 123 28.00 -1.71 -7.81
CA LEU A 123 27.45 -2.14 -9.10
C LEU A 123 26.58 -1.07 -9.78
N ARG A 124 26.09 -0.07 -9.03
CA ARG A 124 25.26 1.04 -9.51
C ARG A 124 25.67 2.36 -8.85
N PRO A 125 26.80 2.95 -9.26
CA PRO A 125 27.33 4.17 -8.65
C PRO A 125 26.49 5.42 -8.99
N ASP A 126 25.55 5.32 -9.93
CA ASP A 126 24.66 6.39 -10.38
C ASP A 126 23.46 6.63 -9.45
N VAL A 127 23.17 5.69 -8.54
CA VAL A 127 22.07 5.78 -7.58
C VAL A 127 22.65 6.11 -6.20
N TRP A 128 22.52 7.37 -5.80
CA TRP A 128 23.01 7.93 -4.53
C TRP A 128 22.12 7.61 -3.32
#